data_AF-A0A5D9CDT8-F1
#
_entry.id   AF-A0A5D9CDT8-F1
#
_cell.length_a   1.000
_cell.length_b   1.000
_cell.length_c   1.000
_cell.angle_alpha   90.00
_cell.angle_beta   90.00
_cell.angle_gamma   90.00
#
_symmetry.space_group_name_H-M   'P 1'
#
loop_
_entity.id
_entity.type
_entity.pdbx_description
1 polymer ?
#
loop_
_entity_poly.entity_id
_entity_poly.type
_entity_poly.pdbx_seq_one_letter_code
_entity_poly.pdbx_strand_id
1 'polypeptide(L)'
;MKNLSLTQKIADGHSTVNGPGSDGDRPRAARHIPDWSAEERYMRAATIEHRKSLGQFFTPPRVAALMADWIAQASPRVIADPALGTGILTRAALKRCPDAKVVAFETDRQILLHSDVGIPTQVEVRNDDFLYADIETYDAVTMNPPYIRHRKLEGFEKARSAISVRAGFVIPKSANLYIYFVVKSCLSLRAGGRGAFLIPSEWLNANFSKSFKHYLLTEGGLRDIVLFSGCSNIFQDALTTASVLLVEKE
;
A
#
# COMPACT_ATOMS: atom_id res chain seq x y z
N MET A 1 0.32 -39.90 19.30
CA MET A 1 1.34 -39.53 20.31
C MET A 1 2.48 -38.86 19.55
N LYS A 2 2.59 -37.51 19.61
CA LYS A 2 3.61 -36.71 20.36
C LYS A 2 5.06 -37.10 19.98
N ASN A 3 6.02 -36.22 19.65
CA ASN A 3 6.12 -34.75 19.69
C ASN A 3 7.51 -34.31 19.13
N LEU A 4 7.56 -33.07 18.57
CA LEU A 4 8.64 -32.03 18.61
C LEU A 4 10.09 -32.38 18.17
N SER A 5 10.98 -31.50 17.69
CA SER A 5 11.06 -30.05 17.41
C SER A 5 12.52 -29.78 16.98
N LEU A 6 12.81 -28.82 16.10
CA LEU A 6 14.04 -28.01 16.21
C LEU A 6 13.94 -26.72 15.39
N THR A 7 13.53 -25.66 16.09
CA THR A 7 13.65 -24.26 15.72
C THR A 7 14.61 -23.58 16.70
N GLN A 8 15.30 -22.53 16.25
CA GLN A 8 16.10 -21.50 16.97
C GLN A 8 17.62 -21.63 16.99
N LYS A 9 18.27 -20.66 16.32
CA LYS A 9 19.24 -19.66 16.80
C LYS A 9 19.33 -18.63 15.65
N ILE A 10 19.20 -17.32 15.82
CA ILE A 10 20.07 -16.41 16.55
C ILE A 10 19.26 -15.14 16.91
N ALA A 11 19.37 -14.73 18.17
CA ALA A 11 19.05 -13.39 18.65
C ALA A 11 20.25 -12.86 19.46
N ASP A 12 20.57 -11.58 19.23
CA ASP A 12 21.37 -10.62 19.99
C ASP A 12 22.88 -10.82 20.23
N GLY A 13 23.66 -9.77 19.93
CA GLY A 13 25.04 -9.59 20.36
C GLY A 13 25.72 -8.35 19.77
N HIS A 14 25.91 -7.31 20.59
CA HIS A 14 26.96 -6.30 20.38
C HIS A 14 28.33 -6.90 20.75
N SER A 15 29.33 -6.75 19.87
CA SER A 15 30.76 -6.62 20.26
C SER A 15 31.62 -6.17 19.06
N THR A 16 32.51 -5.23 19.32
CA THR A 16 33.50 -4.62 18.41
C THR A 16 34.85 -5.35 18.49
N VAL A 17 35.52 -5.65 17.36
CA VAL A 17 37.00 -5.57 17.18
C VAL A 17 37.33 -5.42 15.68
N ASN A 18 38.26 -4.51 15.35
CA ASN A 18 38.80 -4.21 14.02
C ASN A 18 39.96 -5.15 13.61
N GLY A 19 40.11 -5.38 12.30
CA GLY A 19 41.33 -5.90 11.65
C GLY A 19 41.20 -5.87 10.11
N PRO A 20 42.23 -5.46 9.33
CA PRO A 20 42.05 -4.93 7.98
C PRO A 20 42.18 -6.00 6.88
N GLY A 21 41.35 -5.92 5.85
CA GLY A 21 41.44 -6.75 4.65
C GLY A 21 40.40 -6.36 3.62
N SER A 22 40.88 -5.84 2.50
CA SER A 22 40.17 -5.43 1.28
C SER A 22 39.40 -6.56 0.62
N ASP A 23 38.13 -6.33 0.25
CA ASP A 23 37.74 -6.13 -1.16
C ASP A 23 36.24 -5.85 -1.28
N GLY A 24 35.87 -5.24 -2.41
CA GLY A 24 34.66 -4.47 -2.59
C GLY A 24 33.34 -5.23 -2.42
N ASP A 25 32.50 -4.73 -1.52
CA ASP A 25 31.11 -4.35 -1.79
C ASP A 25 30.56 -3.61 -0.55
N ARG A 26 30.59 -2.26 -0.55
CA ARG A 26 29.86 -1.50 0.47
C ARG A 26 28.40 -1.42 0.02
N PRO A 27 27.42 -1.81 0.85
CA PRO A 27 26.02 -1.86 0.43
C PRO A 27 25.54 -0.47 0.00
N ARG A 28 24.88 -0.42 -1.16
CA ARG A 28 24.18 0.74 -1.73
C ARG A 28 23.49 1.54 -0.62
N ALA A 29 23.85 2.82 -0.51
CA ALA A 29 23.37 3.87 0.38
C ALA A 29 22.18 3.53 1.31
N ALA A 30 22.34 3.81 2.60
CA ALA A 30 21.29 3.74 3.61
C ALA A 30 19.94 4.24 3.07
N ARG A 31 19.00 3.32 2.82
CA ARG A 31 17.66 3.63 2.32
C ARG A 31 16.99 4.54 3.36
N HIS A 32 16.63 5.75 2.96
CA HIS A 32 15.95 6.68 3.85
C HIS A 32 14.57 6.11 4.22
N ILE A 33 14.36 5.86 5.51
CA ILE A 33 13.12 5.34 6.09
C ILE A 33 12.32 6.57 6.56
N PRO A 34 11.04 6.75 6.16
CA PRO A 34 10.22 7.88 6.61
C PRO A 34 9.99 7.81 8.12
N ASP A 35 9.82 8.97 8.79
CA ASP A 35 9.39 8.98 10.18
C ASP A 35 7.90 8.61 10.31
N TRP A 36 7.51 8.21 11.53
CA TRP A 36 6.16 7.71 11.85
C TRP A 36 5.39 8.67 12.77
N SER A 37 5.82 9.94 12.84
CA SER A 37 5.33 10.87 13.85
C SER A 37 3.88 11.31 13.63
N ALA A 38 3.45 11.46 12.37
CA ALA A 38 2.06 11.79 12.03
C ALA A 38 1.10 10.67 12.42
N GLU A 39 1.49 9.43 12.17
CA GLU A 39 0.74 8.23 12.54
C GLU A 39 0.57 8.15 14.06
N GLU A 40 1.65 8.35 14.82
CA GLU A 40 1.60 8.38 16.28
C GLU A 40 0.69 9.49 16.82
N ARG A 41 0.78 10.71 16.27
CA ARG A 41 -0.08 11.83 16.66
C ARG A 41 -1.55 11.52 16.40
N TYR A 42 -1.87 10.99 15.21
CA TYR A 42 -3.23 10.63 14.86
C TYR A 42 -3.78 9.50 15.74
N MET A 43 -2.99 8.45 15.96
CA MET A 43 -3.42 7.31 16.81
C MET A 43 -3.68 7.70 18.26
N ARG A 44 -3.02 8.76 18.77
CA ARG A 44 -3.32 9.34 20.09
C ARG A 44 -4.59 10.19 20.10
N ALA A 45 -4.92 10.84 18.99
CA ALA A 45 -6.06 11.75 18.87
C ALA A 45 -7.38 11.04 18.48
N ALA A 46 -7.31 10.03 17.62
CA ALA A 46 -8.48 9.32 17.10
C ALA A 46 -8.82 8.07 17.93
N THR A 47 -10.12 7.86 18.18
CA THR A 47 -10.57 6.67 18.92
C THR A 47 -10.33 5.39 18.14
N ILE A 48 -10.13 4.28 18.84
CA ILE A 48 -10.00 2.96 18.22
C ILE A 48 -11.26 2.61 17.42
N GLU A 49 -12.44 2.98 17.92
CA GLU A 49 -13.72 2.73 17.24
C GLU A 49 -13.82 3.47 15.90
N HIS A 50 -13.43 4.75 15.87
CA HIS A 50 -13.38 5.55 14.63
C HIS A 50 -12.45 4.88 13.60
N ARG A 51 -11.20 4.58 13.99
CA ARG A 51 -10.22 3.92 13.10
C ARG A 51 -10.71 2.57 12.58
N LYS A 52 -11.32 1.75 13.44
CA LYS A 52 -11.89 0.44 13.05
C LYS A 52 -13.08 0.57 12.11
N SER A 53 -13.94 1.57 12.32
CA SER A 53 -15.13 1.79 11.48
C SER A 53 -14.77 2.12 10.02
N LEU A 54 -13.62 2.78 9.82
CA LEU A 54 -13.08 3.18 8.52
C LEU A 54 -12.09 2.16 7.95
N GLY A 55 -11.73 1.12 8.70
CA GLY A 55 -10.73 0.13 8.25
C GLY A 55 -9.32 0.70 8.14
N GLN A 56 -8.95 1.66 8.99
CA GLN A 56 -7.65 2.32 8.97
C GLN A 56 -6.57 1.44 9.61
N PHE A 57 -5.54 1.12 8.83
CA PHE A 57 -4.33 0.43 9.27
C PHE A 57 -3.12 1.20 8.77
N PHE A 58 -2.11 1.40 9.62
CA PHE A 58 -0.94 2.22 9.28
C PHE A 58 0.16 1.39 8.65
N THR A 59 0.76 1.92 7.60
CA THR A 59 1.88 1.28 6.92
C THR A 59 3.18 1.49 7.71
N PRO A 60 3.95 0.43 7.98
CA PRO A 60 5.26 0.60 8.62
C PRO A 60 6.25 1.32 7.71
N PRO A 61 7.14 2.15 8.27
CA PRO A 61 8.11 2.91 7.48
C PRO A 61 8.96 2.11 6.49
N ARG A 62 9.40 0.91 6.88
CA ARG A 62 10.19 0.03 6.00
C ARG A 62 9.38 -0.51 4.82
N VAL A 63 8.10 -0.75 5.01
CA VAL A 63 7.18 -1.19 3.94
C VAL A 63 6.93 -0.02 2.98
N ALA A 64 6.70 1.19 3.51
CA ALA A 64 6.55 2.39 2.71
C ALA A 64 7.80 2.67 1.84
N ALA A 65 9.00 2.52 2.41
CA ALA A 65 10.26 2.68 1.67
C ALA A 65 10.42 1.62 0.56
N LEU A 66 10.04 0.38 0.81
CA LEU A 66 10.05 -0.69 -0.20
C LEU A 66 9.09 -0.40 -1.35
N MET A 67 7.88 0.06 -1.04
CA MET A 67 6.89 0.44 -2.06
C MET A 67 7.38 1.63 -2.90
N ALA A 68 8.01 2.62 -2.26
CA ALA A 68 8.63 3.76 -2.93
C ALA A 68 9.80 3.35 -3.85
N ASP A 69 10.66 2.41 -3.40
CA ASP A 69 11.74 1.83 -4.22
C ASP A 69 11.21 1.21 -5.53
N TRP A 70 10.06 0.54 -5.48
CA TRP A 70 9.46 -0.09 -6.65
C TRP A 70 8.92 0.94 -7.65
N ILE A 71 8.08 1.87 -7.19
CA ILE A 71 7.41 2.82 -8.09
C ILE A 71 8.40 3.82 -8.70
N ALA A 72 9.49 4.16 -8.00
CA ALA A 72 10.50 5.10 -8.49
C ALA A 72 11.23 4.60 -9.75
N GLN A 73 11.25 3.29 -9.99
CA GLN A 73 11.85 2.71 -11.19
C GLN A 73 11.10 3.11 -12.48
N ALA A 74 9.84 3.55 -12.38
CA ALA A 74 9.10 4.10 -13.52
C ALA A 74 9.42 5.58 -13.81
N SER A 75 10.30 6.21 -13.02
CA SER A 75 10.59 7.66 -13.06
C SER A 75 9.32 8.52 -13.11
N PRO A 76 8.38 8.36 -12.17
CA PRO A 76 7.05 8.94 -12.27
C PRO A 76 7.08 10.46 -12.17
N ARG A 77 6.26 11.13 -12.99
CA ARG A 77 5.96 12.56 -12.90
C ARG A 77 4.67 12.83 -12.13
N VAL A 78 3.70 11.91 -12.21
CA VAL A 78 2.43 11.96 -11.49
C VAL A 78 2.20 10.63 -10.78
N ILE A 79 2.09 10.69 -9.46
CA ILE A 79 1.85 9.56 -8.56
C ILE A 79 0.45 9.71 -7.98
N ALA A 80 -0.32 8.63 -7.91
CA ALA A 80 -1.55 8.60 -7.11
C ALA A 80 -1.32 7.93 -5.75
N ASP A 81 -1.92 8.51 -4.71
CA ASP A 81 -2.12 7.88 -3.40
C ASP A 81 -3.63 7.77 -3.11
N PRO A 82 -4.29 6.69 -3.59
CA PRO A 82 -5.74 6.47 -3.44
C PRO A 82 -6.29 6.42 -2.01
N ALA A 83 -5.43 6.25 -1.00
CA ALA A 83 -5.83 6.08 0.39
C ALA A 83 -4.74 6.68 1.30
N LEU A 84 -4.65 8.01 1.26
CA LEU A 84 -3.55 8.79 1.83
C LEU A 84 -3.30 8.48 3.31
N GLY A 85 -4.37 8.42 4.11
CA GLY A 85 -4.28 8.42 5.56
C GLY A 85 -3.51 9.65 6.08
N THR A 86 -2.49 9.39 6.89
CA THR A 86 -1.52 10.40 7.35
C THR A 86 -0.41 10.68 6.32
N GLY A 87 -0.34 9.91 5.22
CA GLY A 87 0.49 10.20 4.05
C GLY A 87 1.89 9.59 4.00
N ILE A 88 2.17 8.54 4.79
CA ILE A 88 3.52 7.91 4.84
C ILE A 88 3.99 7.40 3.47
N LEU A 89 3.07 6.89 2.65
CA LEU A 89 3.38 6.40 1.31
C LEU A 89 3.73 7.56 0.38
N THR A 90 2.94 8.64 0.41
CA THR A 90 3.24 9.90 -0.27
C THR A 90 4.61 10.47 0.14
N ARG A 91 4.91 10.56 1.44
CA ARG A 91 6.22 11.03 1.93
C ARG A 91 7.37 10.15 1.42
N ALA A 92 7.21 8.84 1.48
CA ALA A 92 8.21 7.90 0.99
C ALA A 92 8.43 8.02 -0.52
N ALA A 93 7.35 8.20 -1.30
CA ALA A 93 7.38 8.37 -2.73
C ALA A 93 8.11 9.65 -3.14
N LEU A 94 7.73 10.80 -2.57
CA LEU A 94 8.35 12.10 -2.84
C LEU A 94 9.83 12.15 -2.45
N LYS A 95 10.25 11.35 -1.47
CA LYS A 95 11.68 11.24 -1.16
C LYS A 95 12.49 10.61 -2.31
N ARG A 96 11.89 9.69 -3.07
CA ARG A 96 12.54 9.03 -4.21
C ARG A 96 12.31 9.73 -5.53
N CYS A 97 11.19 10.44 -5.64
CA CYS A 97 10.78 11.17 -6.82
C CYS A 97 10.48 12.63 -6.40
N PRO A 98 11.51 13.44 -6.09
CA PRO A 98 11.33 14.78 -5.52
C PRO A 98 10.63 15.75 -6.46
N ASP A 99 10.67 15.50 -7.77
CA ASP A 99 10.02 16.34 -8.79
C ASP A 99 8.62 15.84 -9.19
N ALA A 100 8.15 14.75 -8.59
CA ALA A 100 6.85 14.19 -8.91
C ALA A 100 5.71 14.98 -8.25
N LYS A 101 4.61 15.13 -8.98
CA LYS A 101 3.33 15.55 -8.41
C LYS A 101 2.61 14.33 -7.82
N VAL A 102 1.88 14.55 -6.74
CA VAL A 102 1.06 13.52 -6.09
C VAL A 102 -0.40 13.97 -6.08
N VAL A 103 -1.29 13.10 -6.54
CA VAL A 103 -2.74 13.24 -6.39
C VAL A 103 -3.19 12.23 -5.33
N ALA A 104 -3.63 12.73 -4.18
CA ALA A 104 -3.96 11.91 -3.02
C ALA A 104 -5.46 12.00 -2.69
N PHE A 105 -6.04 10.88 -2.26
CA PHE A 105 -7.45 10.78 -1.86
C PHE A 105 -7.56 10.35 -0.41
N GLU A 106 -8.44 11.01 0.35
CA GLU A 106 -8.77 10.63 1.72
C GLU A 106 -10.21 11.03 2.06
N THR A 107 -10.98 10.11 2.61
CA THR A 107 -12.37 10.37 2.99
C THR A 107 -12.49 10.98 4.39
N ASP A 108 -11.59 10.63 5.29
CA ASP A 108 -11.63 11.03 6.69
C ASP A 108 -11.00 12.42 6.90
N ARG A 109 -11.83 13.41 7.19
CA ARG A 109 -11.32 14.76 7.52
C ARG A 109 -10.48 14.78 8.80
N GLN A 110 -10.73 13.86 9.73
CA GLN A 110 -9.99 13.83 11.00
C GLN A 110 -8.52 13.48 10.76
N ILE A 111 -8.23 12.44 9.95
CA ILE A 111 -6.84 12.05 9.67
C ILE A 111 -6.09 13.11 8.86
N LEU A 112 -6.79 13.85 7.98
CA LEU A 112 -6.20 14.95 7.22
C LEU A 112 -5.65 16.07 8.10
N LEU A 113 -6.24 16.33 9.27
CA LEU A 113 -5.72 17.31 10.24
C LEU A 113 -4.38 16.89 10.86
N HIS A 114 -4.01 15.61 10.75
CA HIS A 114 -2.76 15.05 11.27
C HIS A 114 -1.76 14.67 10.18
N SER A 115 -2.17 14.75 8.92
CA SER A 115 -1.30 14.49 7.77
C SER A 115 -0.20 15.55 7.68
N ASP A 116 1.03 15.11 7.50
CA ASP A 116 2.23 15.94 7.41
C ASP A 116 2.86 15.91 6.01
N VAL A 117 2.12 15.43 5.01
CA VAL A 117 2.49 15.63 3.59
C VAL A 117 2.56 17.12 3.24
N GLY A 118 2.06 17.98 4.14
CA GLY A 118 2.05 19.43 4.06
C GLY A 118 1.15 19.92 2.94
N ILE A 119 1.14 21.24 2.74
CA ILE A 119 0.69 21.86 1.48
C ILE A 119 1.95 22.27 0.69
N PRO A 120 2.84 21.35 0.25
CA PRO A 120 3.77 21.69 -0.81
C PRO A 120 2.97 21.75 -2.11
N THR A 121 3.38 22.63 -3.03
CA THR A 121 2.77 22.81 -4.36
C THR A 121 2.68 21.55 -5.22
N GLN A 122 3.28 20.44 -4.76
CA GLN A 122 3.35 19.16 -5.46
C GLN A 122 2.30 18.13 -5.04
N VAL A 123 1.62 18.30 -3.89
CA VAL A 123 0.60 17.34 -3.41
C VAL A 123 -0.79 17.96 -3.49
N GLU A 124 -1.63 17.40 -4.35
CA GLU A 124 -3.06 17.70 -4.42
C GLU A 124 -3.82 16.70 -3.55
N VAL A 125 -4.34 17.15 -2.41
CA VAL A 125 -5.18 16.31 -1.53
C VAL A 125 -6.65 16.56 -1.85
N ARG A 126 -7.34 15.50 -2.30
CA ARG A 126 -8.78 15.47 -2.53
C ARG A 126 -9.46 14.79 -1.34
N ASN A 127 -10.28 15.54 -0.61
CA ASN A 127 -11.14 14.95 0.42
C ASN A 127 -12.36 14.28 -0.23
N ASP A 128 -12.12 13.16 -0.91
CA ASP A 128 -13.09 12.42 -1.71
C ASP A 128 -12.77 10.92 -1.70
N ASP A 129 -13.73 10.08 -2.07
CA ASP A 129 -13.56 8.63 -2.16
C ASP A 129 -13.03 8.24 -3.54
N PHE A 130 -11.80 7.73 -3.55
CA PHE A 130 -11.16 7.23 -4.77
C PHE A 130 -12.01 6.20 -5.49
N LEU A 131 -12.90 5.45 -4.83
CA LEU A 131 -13.79 4.49 -5.48
C LEU A 131 -14.76 5.17 -6.46
N TYR A 132 -15.24 6.38 -6.15
CA TYR A 132 -16.23 7.12 -6.95
C TYR A 132 -15.63 8.14 -7.90
N ALA A 133 -14.38 8.55 -7.68
CA ALA A 133 -13.67 9.47 -8.58
C ALA A 133 -13.62 8.95 -10.03
N ASP A 134 -13.43 9.84 -10.99
CA ASP A 134 -13.14 9.39 -12.35
C ASP A 134 -11.78 8.68 -12.40
N ILE A 135 -11.64 7.73 -13.32
CA ILE A 135 -10.36 7.05 -13.53
C ILE A 135 -9.50 7.97 -14.40
N GLU A 136 -8.53 8.58 -13.74
CA GLU A 136 -7.43 9.31 -14.35
C GLU A 136 -6.26 8.38 -14.67
N THR A 137 -5.22 8.91 -15.33
CA THR A 137 -4.02 8.14 -15.69
C THR A 137 -2.80 8.66 -14.95
N TYR A 138 -2.05 7.76 -14.33
CA TYR A 138 -0.88 8.05 -13.50
C TYR A 138 0.33 7.23 -13.94
N ASP A 139 1.54 7.78 -13.70
CA ASP A 139 2.80 7.07 -13.92
C ASP A 139 3.04 6.02 -12.84
N ALA A 140 2.56 6.28 -11.63
CA ALA A 140 2.63 5.35 -10.52
C ALA A 140 1.43 5.45 -9.58
N VAL A 141 1.14 4.36 -8.89
CA VAL A 141 0.12 4.32 -7.82
C VAL A 141 0.70 3.62 -6.60
N THR A 142 0.59 4.23 -5.42
CA THR A 142 0.98 3.60 -4.14
C THR A 142 -0.16 3.69 -3.16
N MET A 143 -0.51 2.60 -2.49
CA MET A 143 -1.60 2.65 -1.50
C MET A 143 -1.55 1.53 -0.46
N ASN A 144 -2.14 1.87 0.68
CA ASN A 144 -2.63 0.94 1.68
C ASN A 144 -4.15 1.12 1.81
N PRO A 145 -4.97 0.40 1.00
CA PRO A 145 -6.40 0.61 0.93
C PRO A 145 -7.13 0.23 2.24
N PRO A 146 -8.36 0.72 2.45
CA PRO A 146 -9.15 0.39 3.63
C PRO A 146 -9.54 -1.10 3.68
N TYR A 147 -9.41 -1.73 4.85
CA TYR A 147 -9.68 -3.17 5.05
C TYR A 147 -11.08 -3.43 5.62
N ILE A 148 -12.10 -2.96 4.92
CA ILE A 148 -13.52 -3.16 5.28
C ILE A 148 -14.33 -3.75 4.12
N ARG A 149 -15.56 -4.17 4.43
CA ARG A 149 -16.56 -4.51 3.42
C ARG A 149 -17.43 -3.30 3.10
N HIS A 150 -17.88 -3.20 1.86
CA HIS A 150 -18.72 -2.12 1.32
C HIS A 150 -20.15 -1.99 1.91
N ARG A 151 -20.47 -2.67 3.03
CA ARG A 151 -21.84 -2.97 3.50
C ARG A 151 -22.74 -1.74 3.76
N LYS A 152 -22.21 -0.52 3.71
CA LYS A 152 -22.93 0.74 3.95
C LYS A 152 -22.63 1.84 2.92
N LEU A 153 -21.96 1.52 1.81
CA LEU A 153 -21.54 2.51 0.83
C LEU A 153 -22.64 2.76 -0.21
N GLU A 154 -23.25 3.95 -0.16
CA GLU A 154 -24.19 4.42 -1.17
C GLU A 154 -23.48 4.62 -2.52
N GLY A 155 -24.14 4.30 -3.64
CA GLY A 155 -23.52 4.39 -4.98
C GLY A 155 -22.50 3.29 -5.32
N PHE A 156 -22.17 2.41 -4.36
CA PHE A 156 -21.19 1.33 -4.54
C PHE A 156 -21.46 0.45 -5.77
N GLU A 157 -22.72 0.12 -6.04
CA GLU A 157 -23.06 -0.77 -7.16
C GLU A 157 -22.74 -0.13 -8.52
N LYS A 158 -22.90 1.19 -8.64
CA LYS A 158 -22.53 1.94 -9.85
C LYS A 158 -21.01 1.93 -10.04
N ALA A 159 -20.25 2.22 -8.99
CA ALA A 159 -18.78 2.18 -9.04
C ALA A 159 -18.25 0.78 -9.35
N ARG A 160 -18.80 -0.24 -8.66
CA ARG A 160 -18.48 -1.66 -8.90
C ARG A 160 -18.71 -2.03 -10.37
N SER A 161 -19.86 -1.65 -10.92
CA SER A 161 -20.21 -1.94 -12.30
C SER A 161 -19.24 -1.28 -13.28
N ALA A 162 -18.98 0.02 -13.10
CA ALA A 162 -18.03 0.77 -13.94
C ALA A 162 -16.61 0.18 -13.92
N ILE A 163 -16.11 -0.18 -12.73
CA ILE A 163 -14.79 -0.82 -12.57
C ILE A 163 -14.79 -2.20 -13.23
N SER A 164 -15.84 -3.00 -13.01
CA SER A 164 -15.93 -4.36 -13.56
C SER A 164 -15.95 -4.36 -15.09
N VAL A 165 -16.73 -3.45 -15.70
CA VAL A 165 -16.80 -3.29 -17.16
C VAL A 165 -15.42 -2.96 -17.73
N ARG A 166 -14.72 -1.98 -17.14
CA ARG A 166 -13.38 -1.59 -17.60
C ARG A 166 -12.31 -2.66 -17.35
N ALA A 167 -12.46 -3.45 -16.30
CA ALA A 167 -11.53 -4.53 -15.96
C ALA A 167 -11.75 -5.81 -16.80
N GLY A 168 -12.85 -5.90 -17.55
CA GLY A 168 -13.19 -7.09 -18.33
C GLY A 168 -13.65 -8.29 -17.48
N PHE A 169 -13.94 -8.09 -16.19
CA PHE A 169 -14.49 -9.15 -15.33
C PHE A 169 -15.39 -8.59 -14.22
N VAL A 170 -16.35 -9.40 -13.77
CA VAL A 170 -17.24 -9.02 -12.68
C VAL A 170 -16.54 -9.20 -11.34
N ILE A 171 -16.32 -8.10 -10.62
CA ILE A 171 -15.87 -8.18 -9.23
C ILE A 171 -17.08 -8.53 -8.34
N PRO A 172 -17.08 -9.67 -7.63
CA PRO A 172 -18.23 -10.09 -6.81
C PRO A 172 -18.54 -9.04 -5.76
N LYS A 173 -19.81 -8.71 -5.55
CA LYS A 173 -20.23 -7.75 -4.51
C LYS A 173 -19.64 -8.11 -3.13
N SER A 174 -19.54 -9.40 -2.80
CA SER A 174 -18.97 -9.87 -1.54
C SER A 174 -17.46 -9.63 -1.35
N ALA A 175 -16.74 -9.16 -2.37
CA ALA A 175 -15.32 -8.85 -2.28
C ALA A 175 -15.03 -7.75 -1.25
N ASN A 176 -13.85 -7.84 -0.64
CA ASN A 176 -13.35 -6.78 0.24
C ASN A 176 -13.03 -5.52 -0.55
N LEU A 177 -13.14 -4.36 0.10
CA LEU A 177 -13.02 -3.05 -0.56
C LEU A 177 -11.65 -2.88 -1.27
N TYR A 178 -10.57 -3.42 -0.68
CA TYR A 178 -9.23 -3.38 -1.27
C TYR A 178 -9.16 -3.97 -2.69
N ILE A 179 -10.01 -4.94 -3.05
CA ILE A 179 -10.00 -5.54 -4.40
C ILE A 179 -10.42 -4.51 -5.44
N TYR A 180 -11.45 -3.71 -5.15
CA TYR A 180 -11.91 -2.65 -6.04
C TYR A 180 -10.86 -1.55 -6.19
N PHE A 181 -10.22 -1.17 -5.08
CA PHE A 181 -9.12 -0.20 -5.08
C PHE A 181 -7.95 -0.69 -5.93
N VAL A 182 -7.54 -1.96 -5.80
CA VAL A 182 -6.42 -2.52 -6.58
C VAL A 182 -6.76 -2.54 -8.07
N VAL A 183 -7.94 -3.06 -8.44
CA VAL A 183 -8.36 -3.11 -9.85
C VAL A 183 -8.45 -1.70 -10.44
N LYS A 184 -9.07 -0.77 -9.72
CA LYS A 184 -9.17 0.63 -10.18
C LYS A 184 -7.79 1.28 -10.31
N SER A 185 -6.87 1.00 -9.39
CA SER A 185 -5.49 1.48 -9.45
C SER A 185 -4.75 0.92 -10.67
N CYS A 186 -4.88 -0.37 -10.96
CA CYS A 186 -4.33 -0.97 -12.19
C CYS A 186 -4.91 -0.35 -13.46
N LEU A 187 -6.21 -0.03 -13.48
CA LEU A 187 -6.87 0.67 -14.59
C LEU A 187 -6.45 2.14 -14.74
N SER A 188 -5.87 2.71 -13.70
CA SER A 188 -5.41 4.11 -13.67
C SER A 188 -3.91 4.24 -13.99
N LEU A 189 -3.19 3.13 -14.21
CA LEU A 189 -1.79 3.17 -14.64
C LEU A 189 -1.71 3.34 -16.15
N ARG A 190 -0.82 4.23 -16.61
CA ARG A 190 -0.42 4.23 -18.02
C ARG A 190 0.41 2.99 -18.36
N ALA A 191 0.57 2.69 -19.65
CA ALA A 191 1.57 1.74 -20.13
C ALA A 191 2.97 2.11 -19.61
N GLY A 192 3.71 1.11 -19.11
CA GLY A 192 4.99 1.24 -18.39
C GLY A 192 4.89 1.88 -17.01
N GLY A 193 3.69 2.16 -16.50
CA GLY A 193 3.46 2.69 -15.16
C GLY A 193 3.53 1.60 -14.08
N ARG A 194 3.91 1.96 -12.86
CA ARG A 194 4.13 1.01 -11.76
C ARG A 194 3.24 1.23 -10.56
N GLY A 195 2.67 0.15 -10.02
CA GLY A 195 1.86 0.18 -8.81
C GLY A 195 2.50 -0.61 -7.67
N ALA A 196 2.35 -0.12 -6.43
CA ALA A 196 2.68 -0.85 -5.21
C ALA A 196 1.48 -0.84 -4.25
N PHE A 197 0.94 -2.01 -3.90
CA PHE A 197 -0.29 -2.11 -3.13
C PHE A 197 -0.11 -2.99 -1.89
N LEU A 198 -0.31 -2.45 -0.70
CA LEU A 198 -0.25 -3.20 0.56
C LEU A 198 -1.63 -3.77 0.90
N ILE A 199 -1.84 -5.08 0.73
CA ILE A 199 -3.13 -5.74 1.00
C ILE A 199 -2.96 -7.01 1.85
N PRO A 200 -4.02 -7.50 2.53
CA PRO A 200 -3.93 -8.70 3.36
C PRO A 200 -3.66 -9.95 2.52
N SER A 201 -2.71 -10.82 2.90
CA SER A 201 -2.28 -11.98 2.09
C SER A 201 -3.36 -13.06 1.88
N GLU A 202 -4.51 -12.95 2.54
CA GLU A 202 -5.62 -13.90 2.46
C GLU A 202 -6.16 -14.08 1.03
N TRP A 203 -6.01 -13.07 0.16
CA TRP A 203 -6.40 -13.16 -1.25
C TRP A 203 -5.67 -14.31 -1.97
N LEU A 204 -4.48 -14.71 -1.52
CA LEU A 204 -3.73 -15.82 -2.13
C LEU A 204 -4.40 -17.18 -1.93
N ASN A 205 -5.09 -17.39 -0.82
CA ASN A 205 -5.73 -18.67 -0.49
C ASN A 205 -7.24 -18.66 -0.73
N ALA A 206 -7.83 -17.48 -0.94
CA ALA A 206 -9.25 -17.32 -1.17
C ALA A 206 -9.71 -17.91 -2.51
N ASN A 207 -10.68 -18.84 -2.49
CA ASN A 207 -11.34 -19.33 -3.69
C ASN A 207 -12.13 -18.24 -4.44
N PHE A 208 -12.66 -17.24 -3.72
CA PHE A 208 -13.39 -16.13 -4.34
C PHE A 208 -12.50 -15.19 -5.18
N SER A 209 -11.17 -15.31 -5.06
CA SER A 209 -10.22 -14.44 -5.74
C SER A 209 -9.76 -14.95 -7.11
N LYS A 210 -10.32 -16.06 -7.63
CA LYS A 210 -9.87 -16.65 -8.91
C LYS A 210 -9.87 -15.64 -10.06
N SER A 211 -10.96 -14.90 -10.26
CA SER A 211 -11.05 -13.88 -11.32
C SER A 211 -10.11 -12.71 -11.07
N PHE A 212 -9.90 -12.31 -9.81
CA PHE A 212 -8.96 -11.25 -9.46
C PHE A 212 -7.50 -11.67 -9.71
N LYS A 213 -7.12 -12.91 -9.36
CA LYS A 213 -5.81 -13.48 -9.68
C LYS A 213 -5.58 -13.56 -11.18
N HIS A 214 -6.58 -14.04 -11.92
CA HIS A 214 -6.51 -14.09 -13.38
C HIS A 214 -6.29 -12.69 -13.95
N TYR A 215 -7.11 -11.71 -13.54
CA TYR A 215 -6.94 -10.31 -13.93
C TYR A 215 -5.52 -9.79 -13.65
N LEU A 216 -4.98 -10.01 -12.44
CA LEU A 216 -3.63 -9.57 -12.09
C LEU A 216 -2.55 -10.16 -13.00
N LEU A 217 -2.71 -11.42 -13.41
CA LEU A 217 -1.76 -12.13 -14.27
C LEU A 217 -1.88 -11.77 -15.75
N THR A 218 -3.04 -11.29 -16.22
CA THR A 218 -3.29 -11.01 -17.63
C THR A 218 -3.31 -9.52 -17.95
N GLU A 219 -4.04 -8.72 -17.17
CA GLU A 219 -4.33 -7.31 -17.47
C GLU A 219 -3.73 -6.35 -16.42
N GLY A 220 -3.62 -6.81 -15.18
CA GLY A 220 -3.21 -6.02 -14.02
C GLY A 220 -1.69 -5.86 -13.89
N GLY A 221 -0.90 -6.60 -14.67
CA GLY A 221 0.55 -6.44 -14.77
C GLY A 221 1.31 -6.88 -13.52
N LEU A 222 0.85 -7.91 -12.80
CA LEU A 222 1.53 -8.41 -11.60
C LEU A 222 2.95 -8.90 -11.94
N ARG A 223 3.95 -8.34 -11.23
CA ARG A 223 5.37 -8.72 -11.37
C ARG A 223 5.85 -9.52 -10.17
N ASP A 224 5.60 -9.01 -8.96
CA ASP A 224 6.11 -9.61 -7.73
C ASP A 224 5.09 -9.51 -6.59
N ILE A 225 5.23 -10.43 -5.64
CA ILE A 225 4.49 -10.42 -4.37
C ILE A 225 5.50 -10.53 -3.24
N VAL A 226 5.54 -9.52 -2.37
CA VAL A 226 6.34 -9.56 -1.14
C VAL A 226 5.45 -10.03 -0.01
N LEU A 227 5.76 -11.20 0.56
CA LEU A 227 5.03 -11.77 1.69
C LEU A 227 5.74 -11.49 3.01
N PHE A 228 4.99 -10.99 3.99
CA PHE A 228 5.48 -10.84 5.34
C PHE A 228 4.99 -12.01 6.20
N SER A 229 5.87 -12.99 6.43
CA SER A 229 5.59 -14.19 7.22
C SER A 229 5.91 -13.96 8.70
N GLY A 230 5.01 -14.39 9.61
CA GLY A 230 5.31 -14.51 11.04
C GLY A 230 5.53 -13.19 11.79
N CYS A 231 5.25 -12.04 11.19
CA CYS A 231 5.35 -10.76 11.87
C CYS A 231 3.99 -10.36 12.45
N SER A 232 3.66 -10.89 13.62
CA SER A 232 2.56 -10.38 14.46
C SER A 232 2.68 -8.89 14.84
N ASN A 233 3.76 -8.20 14.40
CA ASN A 233 4.10 -6.82 14.75
C ASN A 233 4.18 -5.84 13.56
N ILE A 234 3.88 -6.23 12.31
CA ILE A 234 3.87 -5.27 11.18
C ILE A 234 2.68 -4.32 11.29
N PHE A 235 1.53 -4.82 11.72
CA PHE A 235 0.42 -4.00 12.13
C PHE A 235 0.26 -4.20 13.63
N GLN A 236 0.61 -3.19 14.43
CA GLN A 236 0.60 -3.25 15.90
C GLN A 236 -0.76 -3.69 16.49
N ASP A 237 -1.84 -3.65 15.68
CA ASP A 237 -3.21 -3.93 16.07
C ASP A 237 -3.96 -4.97 15.18
N ALA A 238 -3.29 -5.74 14.31
CA ALA A 238 -3.99 -6.68 13.40
C ALA A 238 -3.35 -8.08 13.31
N LEU A 239 -4.16 -9.11 13.59
CA LEU A 239 -3.90 -10.55 13.37
C LEU A 239 -3.91 -10.95 11.88
N THR A 240 -3.64 -10.02 10.96
CA THR A 240 -3.79 -10.25 9.52
C THR A 240 -2.43 -10.31 8.83
N THR A 241 -2.19 -11.39 8.11
CA THR A 241 -1.04 -11.53 7.20
C THR A 241 -1.03 -10.42 6.16
N ALA A 242 0.14 -9.90 5.80
CA ALA A 242 0.29 -8.75 4.91
C ALA A 242 1.11 -9.11 3.66
N SER A 243 0.76 -8.50 2.53
CA SER A 243 1.48 -8.65 1.26
C SER A 243 1.60 -7.31 0.54
N VAL A 244 2.73 -7.07 -0.14
CA VAL A 244 2.83 -6.00 -1.14
C VAL A 244 2.73 -6.62 -2.53
N LEU A 245 1.79 -6.14 -3.34
CA LEU A 245 1.70 -6.45 -4.77
C LEU A 245 2.47 -5.39 -5.53
N LEU A 246 3.42 -5.83 -6.34
CA LEU A 246 4.21 -4.98 -7.22
C LEU A 246 3.74 -5.24 -8.65
N VAL A 247 3.22 -4.20 -9.30
CA VAL A 247 2.66 -4.29 -10.65
C VAL A 247 3.36 -3.32 -11.59
N GLU A 248 3.41 -3.68 -12.87
CA GLU A 248 3.87 -2.83 -13.98
C GLU A 248 2.95 -3.06 -15.17
N LYS A 249 2.25 -2.00 -15.58
CA LYS A 249 1.29 -2.03 -16.69
C LYS A 249 2.07 -2.12 -18.00
N GLU A 250 1.68 -3.05 -18.86
CA GLU A 250 2.25 -3.22 -20.21
C GLU A 250 1.80 -2.11 -21.17
#